data_AF-A0A925KXC5-F1
#
_entry.id   AF-A0A925KXC5-F1
#
_cell.length_a   1.000
_cell.length_b   1.000
_cell.length_c   1.000
_cell.angle_alpha   90.00
_cell.angle_beta   90.00
_cell.angle_gamma   90.00
#
_symmetry.space_group_name_H-M   'P 1'
#
loop_
_entity.id
_entity.type
_entity.pdbx_description
1 polymer ?
#
loop_
_entity_poly.entity_id
_entity_poly.type
_entity_poly.pdbx_seq_one_letter_code
_entity_poly.pdbx_strand_id
1 'polypeptide(L)'
;MSTQSFAQIRWHQERLGLMLVNHQRDKFFLHADKLLELHQRPDEYLTVKFRDRKPGRAIGYHGGEIWGNLSADSDQFTLTLYLWPLSQNAGFDPVHGVPVGFIATQKYTLPVDELHTYISAITSMLAQKQGFEELYRAAEATPISTNTFRRTL
;
A
#
# COMPACT_ATOMS: atom_id res chain seq x y z
N MET A 1 -17.25 13.32 -18.37
CA MET A 1 -16.52 13.85 -17.19
C MET A 1 -15.39 12.88 -16.91
N SER A 2 -14.15 13.36 -16.72
CA SER A 2 -13.00 12.49 -16.48
C SER A 2 -13.21 11.69 -15.19
N THR A 3 -13.19 10.36 -15.28
CA THR A 3 -13.23 9.41 -14.15
C THR A 3 -11.85 9.22 -13.50
N GLN A 4 -10.84 9.96 -13.98
CA GLN A 4 -9.47 9.87 -13.52
C GLN A 4 -9.35 10.22 -12.04
N SER A 5 -8.54 9.43 -11.35
CA SER A 5 -8.17 9.61 -9.95
C SER A 5 -6.84 10.35 -9.87
N PHE A 6 -6.49 10.80 -8.67
CA PHE A 6 -5.20 11.42 -8.39
C PHE A 6 -4.43 10.56 -7.41
N ALA A 7 -3.11 10.53 -7.58
CA ALA A 7 -2.24 9.75 -6.73
C ALA A 7 -0.99 10.53 -6.32
N GLN A 8 -0.48 10.22 -5.13
CA GLN A 8 0.77 10.76 -4.64
C GLN A 8 1.48 9.77 -3.74
N ILE A 9 2.77 9.54 -4.01
CA ILE A 9 3.64 8.78 -3.10
C ILE A 9 3.76 9.55 -1.79
N ARG A 10 3.47 8.90 -0.67
CA ARG A 10 3.59 9.50 0.67
C ARG A 10 4.10 8.49 1.70
N TRP A 11 4.75 9.02 2.73
CA TRP A 11 4.95 8.34 3.99
C TRP A 11 3.77 8.60 4.92
N HIS A 12 3.23 7.57 5.54
CA HIS A 12 2.18 7.67 6.53
C HIS A 12 2.43 6.63 7.64
N GLN A 13 2.55 7.08 8.89
CA GLN A 13 2.86 6.22 10.04
C GLN A 13 4.04 5.28 9.74
N GLU A 14 5.16 5.85 9.26
CA GLU A 14 6.40 5.14 8.92
C GLU A 14 6.32 4.15 7.75
N ARG A 15 5.18 4.06 7.08
CA ARG A 15 4.99 3.22 5.89
C ARG A 15 4.95 4.05 4.62
N LEU A 16 5.68 3.61 3.62
CA LEU A 16 5.61 4.14 2.26
C LEU A 16 4.38 3.57 1.55
N GLY A 17 3.75 4.38 0.71
CA GLY A 17 2.62 3.95 -0.10
C GLY A 17 2.11 5.03 -1.03
N LEU A 18 0.98 4.76 -1.66
CA LEU A 18 0.30 5.63 -2.59
C LEU A 18 -0.99 6.16 -1.96
N MET A 19 -1.07 7.47 -1.77
CA MET A 19 -2.30 8.16 -1.43
C MET A 19 -3.12 8.36 -2.70
N LEU A 20 -4.32 7.82 -2.74
CA LEU A 20 -5.24 7.86 -3.86
C LEU A 20 -6.47 8.70 -3.52
N VAL A 21 -6.96 9.45 -4.50
CA VAL A 21 -8.21 10.21 -4.42
C VAL A 21 -9.03 10.00 -5.68
N ASN A 22 -10.24 9.44 -5.56
CA ASN A 22 -11.12 9.22 -6.71
C ASN A 22 -11.97 10.47 -7.04
N HIS A 23 -12.76 10.40 -8.11
CA HIS A 23 -13.66 11.48 -8.53
C HIS A 23 -14.77 11.80 -7.51
N GLN A 24 -15.10 10.85 -6.63
CA GLN A 24 -16.06 11.02 -5.53
C GLN A 24 -15.41 11.63 -4.28
N ARG A 25 -14.11 11.96 -4.33
CA ARG A 25 -13.27 12.46 -3.24
C ARG A 25 -13.04 11.46 -2.10
N ASP A 26 -13.30 10.18 -2.33
CA ASP A 26 -12.84 9.13 -1.42
C ASP A 26 -11.32 9.09 -1.44
N LYS A 27 -10.74 8.95 -0.24
CA LYS A 27 -9.30 8.85 -0.06
C LYS A 27 -8.94 7.47 0.42
N PHE A 28 -7.88 6.90 -0.14
CA PHE A 28 -7.32 5.64 0.31
C PHE A 28 -5.80 5.68 0.26
N PHE A 29 -5.15 5.21 1.33
CA PHE A 29 -3.71 5.02 1.35
C PHE A 29 -3.41 3.54 1.16
N LEU A 30 -2.85 3.19 0.01
CA LEU A 30 -2.42 1.83 -0.31
C LEU A 30 -0.93 1.70 0.00
N HIS A 31 -0.59 0.78 0.90
CA HIS A 31 0.81 0.58 1.28
C HIS A 31 1.62 0.00 0.11
N ALA A 32 2.91 0.33 0.06
CA ALA A 32 3.81 -0.06 -1.01
C ALA A 32 3.87 -1.58 -1.22
N ASP A 33 3.93 -2.37 -0.13
CA ASP A 33 3.92 -3.84 -0.17
C ASP A 33 2.69 -4.37 -0.91
N LYS A 34 1.51 -3.81 -0.60
CA LYS A 34 0.25 -4.22 -1.21
C LYS A 34 0.06 -3.71 -2.63
N LEU A 35 0.57 -2.51 -2.93
CA LEU A 35 0.61 -1.99 -4.29
C LEU A 35 1.46 -2.88 -5.20
N LEU A 36 2.66 -3.26 -4.74
CA LEU A 36 3.57 -4.12 -5.50
C LEU A 36 2.99 -5.53 -5.68
N GLU A 37 2.36 -6.09 -4.63
CA GLU A 37 1.69 -7.39 -4.71
C GLU A 37 0.54 -7.39 -5.73
N LEU A 38 -0.32 -6.37 -5.71
CA LEU A 38 -1.40 -6.18 -6.68
C LEU A 38 -0.89 -6.00 -8.11
N HIS A 39 0.23 -5.28 -8.29
CA HIS A 39 0.84 -5.11 -9.60
C HIS A 39 1.41 -6.43 -10.14
N GLN A 40 1.98 -7.27 -9.29
CA GLN A 40 2.53 -8.56 -9.70
C GLN A 40 1.45 -9.59 -10.02
N ARG A 41 0.25 -9.40 -9.47
CA ARG A 41 -0.89 -10.32 -9.57
C ARG A 41 -2.14 -9.55 -10.03
N PRO A 42 -2.13 -9.05 -11.28
CA PRO A 42 -3.29 -8.35 -11.83
C PRO A 42 -4.49 -9.30 -11.87
N ASP A 43 -5.68 -8.71 -11.80
CA ASP A 43 -6.97 -9.41 -11.81
C ASP A 43 -7.25 -10.36 -10.63
N GLU A 44 -6.29 -10.55 -9.71
CA GLU A 44 -6.51 -11.26 -8.46
C GLU A 44 -7.14 -10.36 -7.38
N TYR A 45 -7.84 -10.98 -6.42
CA TYR A 45 -8.37 -10.32 -5.23
C TYR A 45 -7.42 -10.53 -4.06
N LEU A 46 -6.87 -9.44 -3.52
CA LEU A 46 -5.89 -9.49 -2.43
C LEU A 46 -6.37 -8.64 -1.25
N THR A 47 -6.15 -9.12 -0.03
CA THR A 47 -6.39 -8.29 1.16
C THR A 47 -5.36 -7.17 1.22
N VAL A 48 -5.82 -5.92 1.07
CA VAL A 48 -4.97 -4.72 1.12
C VAL A 48 -4.95 -4.05 2.47
N LYS A 49 -5.99 -4.26 3.29
CA LYS A 49 -6.07 -3.70 4.64
C LYS A 49 -6.99 -4.54 5.53
N PHE A 50 -6.47 -4.91 6.69
CA PHE A 50 -7.28 -5.34 7.83
C PHE A 50 -7.66 -4.12 8.66
N ARG A 51 -8.93 -3.97 9.02
CA ARG A 51 -9.37 -2.92 9.95
C ARG A 51 -9.70 -3.55 11.29
N ASP A 52 -9.38 -2.85 12.37
CA ASP A 52 -9.69 -3.32 13.72
C ASP A 52 -11.22 -3.44 13.87
N ARG A 53 -11.68 -4.61 14.29
CA ARG A 53 -13.10 -4.93 14.46
C ARG A 53 -13.67 -4.35 15.77
N LYS A 54 -12.84 -3.71 16.61
CA LYS A 54 -13.24 -3.12 17.88
C LYS A 54 -13.79 -1.70 17.68
N PRO A 55 -15.09 -1.45 17.96
CA PRO A 55 -15.74 -0.16 17.71
C PRO A 55 -15.10 1.04 18.43
N GLY A 56 -14.52 0.82 19.62
CA GLY A 56 -13.98 1.88 20.48
C GLY A 56 -12.65 2.51 20.03
N ARG A 57 -12.02 1.99 18.97
CA ARG A 57 -10.80 2.58 18.36
C ARG A 57 -11.05 3.16 16.96
N ALA A 58 -12.27 3.03 16.45
CA ALA A 58 -12.68 3.49 15.14
C ALA A 58 -13.24 4.92 15.20
N ILE A 59 -12.39 5.90 15.49
CA ILE A 59 -12.78 7.31 15.33
C ILE A 59 -12.72 7.63 13.83
N GLY A 60 -13.88 7.52 13.18
CA GLY A 60 -14.03 7.69 11.74
C GLY A 60 -13.46 6.50 10.96
N TYR A 61 -14.08 6.20 9.81
CA TYR A 61 -13.71 5.13 8.87
C TYR A 61 -14.25 3.73 9.19
N HIS A 62 -15.07 3.25 8.25
CA HIS A 62 -15.63 1.91 8.09
C HIS A 62 -14.67 0.82 8.61
N GLY A 63 -15.15 -0.16 9.38
CA GLY A 63 -14.33 -1.32 9.76
C GLY A 63 -14.71 -2.59 8.97
N GLY A 64 -13.85 -3.61 8.99
CA GLY A 64 -13.93 -4.82 8.14
C GLY A 64 -12.63 -5.14 7.39
N GLU A 65 -12.64 -6.17 6.54
CA GLU A 65 -11.56 -6.44 5.58
C GLU A 65 -11.77 -5.62 4.30
N ILE A 66 -10.67 -5.15 3.70
CA ILE A 66 -10.69 -4.53 2.38
C ILE A 66 -9.89 -5.40 1.44
N TRP A 67 -10.54 -5.86 0.38
CA TRP A 67 -9.85 -6.50 -0.74
C TRP A 67 -9.64 -5.49 -1.85
N GLY A 68 -8.47 -5.53 -2.46
CA GLY A 68 -8.12 -4.80 -3.66
C GLY A 68 -8.02 -5.74 -4.84
N ASN A 69 -8.34 -5.22 -6.01
CA ASN A 69 -8.14 -5.86 -7.29
C ASN A 69 -7.63 -4.79 -8.26
N LEU A 70 -6.60 -5.13 -9.03
CA LEU A 70 -5.99 -4.25 -10.00
C LEU A 70 -6.21 -4.82 -11.39
N SER A 71 -7.00 -4.13 -12.20
CA SER A 71 -7.19 -4.47 -13.61
C SER A 71 -6.50 -3.43 -14.49
N ALA A 72 -6.02 -3.85 -15.66
CA ALA A 72 -5.39 -2.96 -16.62
C ALA A 72 -6.06 -3.08 -17.99
N ASP A 73 -6.40 -1.93 -18.57
CA ASP A 73 -6.79 -1.77 -19.96
C ASP A 73 -5.62 -1.14 -20.75
N SER A 74 -5.79 -0.87 -22.04
CA SER A 74 -4.71 -0.41 -22.93
C SER A 74 -4.02 0.90 -22.51
N ASP A 75 -4.71 1.79 -21.81
CA ASP A 75 -4.25 3.13 -21.45
C ASP A 75 -4.37 3.45 -19.96
N GLN A 76 -5.16 2.67 -19.21
CA GLN A 76 -5.52 2.95 -17.82
C GLN A 76 -5.48 1.68 -16.98
N PHE A 77 -5.13 1.84 -15.72
CA PHE A 77 -5.41 0.81 -14.71
C PHE A 77 -6.58 1.26 -13.84
N THR A 78 -7.32 0.28 -13.31
CA THR A 78 -8.34 0.49 -12.30
C THR A 78 -8.05 -0.36 -11.07
N LEU A 79 -7.82 0.30 -9.93
CA LEU A 79 -7.85 -0.32 -8.62
C LEU A 79 -9.29 -0.29 -8.09
N THR A 80 -9.87 -1.46 -7.89
CA THR A 80 -11.18 -1.61 -7.23
C THR A 80 -10.98 -2.12 -5.81
N LEU A 81 -11.53 -1.41 -4.84
CA LEU A 81 -11.58 -1.81 -3.43
C LEU A 81 -12.98 -2.32 -3.09
N TYR A 82 -13.06 -3.48 -2.46
CA TYR A 82 -14.28 -4.08 -1.93
C TYR A 82 -14.26 -3.97 -0.42
N LEU A 83 -15.28 -3.33 0.15
CA LEU A 83 -15.35 -3.01 1.58
C LEU A 83 -16.44 -3.87 2.23
N TRP A 84 -16.06 -4.76 3.15
CA TRP A 84 -17.00 -5.56 3.93
C TRP A 84 -17.48 -4.85 5.20
N PRO A 85 -18.65 -5.26 5.74
CA PRO A 85 -19.10 -4.78 7.03
C PRO A 85 -18.22 -5.31 8.16
N LEU A 86 -18.18 -4.57 9.27
CA LEU A 86 -17.41 -4.88 10.49
C LEU A 86 -17.64 -6.29 11.06
N SER A 87 -18.88 -6.76 10.96
CA SER A 87 -19.36 -7.97 11.62
C SER A 87 -19.17 -9.24 10.80
N GLN A 88 -18.67 -9.14 9.57
CA GLN A 88 -18.56 -10.27 8.64
C GLN A 88 -17.14 -10.39 8.10
N ASN A 89 -16.73 -11.62 7.85
CA ASN A 89 -15.52 -11.89 7.11
C ASN A 89 -15.77 -11.64 5.62
N ALA A 90 -14.70 -11.39 4.86
CA ALA A 90 -14.83 -11.30 3.41
C ALA A 90 -15.33 -12.63 2.82
N GLY A 91 -16.26 -12.53 1.87
CA GLY A 91 -16.86 -13.66 1.18
C GLY A 91 -16.42 -13.73 -0.27
N PHE A 92 -16.24 -14.94 -0.79
CA PHE A 92 -15.91 -15.19 -2.19
C PHE A 92 -16.87 -16.23 -2.76
N ASP A 93 -17.44 -15.95 -3.92
CA ASP A 93 -18.24 -16.91 -4.68
C ASP A 93 -17.33 -17.65 -5.66
N PRO A 94 -17.03 -18.95 -5.42
CA PRO A 94 -16.14 -19.72 -6.27
C PRO A 94 -16.76 -20.06 -7.64
N VAL A 95 -18.09 -20.00 -7.78
CA VAL A 95 -18.78 -20.31 -9.03
C VAL A 95 -18.60 -19.18 -10.04
N HIS A 96 -18.78 -17.95 -9.57
CA HIS A 96 -18.67 -16.76 -10.41
C HIS A 96 -17.28 -16.09 -10.33
N GLY A 97 -16.43 -16.53 -9.41
CA GLY A 97 -15.08 -16.01 -9.23
C GLY A 97 -15.04 -14.57 -8.71
N VAL A 98 -16.05 -14.14 -7.93
CA VAL A 98 -16.20 -12.74 -7.50
C VAL A 98 -16.37 -12.59 -5.98
N PRO A 99 -15.92 -11.47 -5.41
CA PRO A 99 -16.25 -11.08 -4.04
C PRO A 99 -17.76 -10.96 -3.82
N VAL A 100 -18.25 -11.40 -2.67
CA VAL A 100 -19.66 -11.30 -2.28
C VAL A 100 -19.83 -10.79 -0.86
N GLY A 101 -20.96 -10.15 -0.56
CA GLY A 101 -21.29 -9.63 0.77
C GLY A 101 -20.57 -8.34 1.16
N PHE A 102 -19.88 -7.68 0.22
CA PHE A 102 -19.34 -6.34 0.42
C PHE A 102 -20.48 -5.30 0.44
N ILE A 103 -20.31 -4.23 1.21
CA ILE A 103 -21.30 -3.15 1.35
C ILE A 103 -21.01 -1.94 0.48
N ALA A 104 -19.77 -1.80 0.01
CA ALA A 104 -19.36 -0.70 -0.84
C ALA A 104 -18.19 -1.09 -1.74
N THR A 105 -18.07 -0.40 -2.86
CA THR A 105 -16.87 -0.42 -3.71
C THR A 105 -16.30 0.98 -3.87
N GLN A 106 -14.98 1.08 -3.98
CA GLN A 106 -14.30 2.31 -4.36
C GLN A 106 -13.39 2.02 -5.55
N LYS A 107 -13.47 2.85 -6.59
CA LYS A 107 -12.66 2.70 -7.80
C LYS A 107 -11.70 3.86 -7.94
N TYR A 108 -10.45 3.55 -8.26
CA TYR A 108 -9.38 4.50 -8.52
C TYR A 108 -8.77 4.17 -9.88
N THR A 109 -8.80 5.11 -10.81
CA THR A 109 -8.35 4.92 -12.19
C THR A 109 -7.24 5.89 -12.51
N LEU A 110 -6.05 5.42 -12.87
CA LEU A 110 -4.95 6.29 -13.35
C LEU A 110 -4.43 5.78 -14.70
N PRO A 111 -3.76 6.65 -15.48
CA PRO A 111 -3.00 6.23 -16.65
C PRO A 111 -1.95 5.16 -16.30
N VAL A 112 -1.73 4.22 -17.22
CA VAL A 112 -0.75 3.13 -17.04
C VAL A 112 0.66 3.69 -16.80
N ASP A 113 1.06 4.73 -17.54
CA ASP A 113 2.39 5.35 -17.39
C ASP A 113 2.59 5.99 -16.01
N GLU A 114 1.54 6.57 -15.42
CA GLU A 114 1.60 7.10 -14.06
C GLU A 114 1.81 5.96 -13.05
N LEU A 115 1.09 4.83 -13.19
CA LEU A 115 1.29 3.67 -12.31
C LEU A 115 2.72 3.17 -12.35
N HIS A 116 3.25 2.95 -13.56
CA HIS A 116 4.62 2.46 -13.74
C HIS A 116 5.63 3.42 -13.11
N THR A 117 5.42 4.72 -13.26
CA THR A 117 6.26 5.75 -12.62
C THR A 117 6.21 5.62 -11.09
N TYR A 118 5.02 5.46 -10.51
CA TYR A 118 4.88 5.29 -9.06
C TYR A 118 5.52 4.00 -8.55
N ILE A 119 5.34 2.89 -9.26
CA ILE A 119 5.89 1.58 -8.91
C ILE A 119 7.42 1.62 -8.96
N SER A 120 7.98 2.20 -10.02
CA SER A 120 9.43 2.38 -10.16
C SER A 120 10.00 3.21 -9.01
N ALA A 121 9.41 4.38 -8.75
CA ALA A 121 9.85 5.26 -7.67
C ALA A 121 9.75 4.60 -6.29
N ILE A 122 8.63 3.94 -5.98
CA ILE A 122 8.44 3.21 -4.72
C ILE A 122 9.49 2.10 -4.56
N THR A 123 9.73 1.33 -5.62
CA THR A 123 10.72 0.25 -5.60
C THR A 123 12.12 0.79 -5.31
N SER A 124 12.52 1.87 -5.96
CA SER A 124 13.81 2.53 -5.69
C SER A 124 13.91 3.07 -4.26
N MET A 125 12.85 3.71 -3.75
CA MET A 125 12.82 4.22 -2.37
C MET A 125 12.93 3.10 -1.33
N LEU A 126 12.26 1.96 -1.55
CA LEU A 126 12.37 0.80 -0.66
C LEU A 126 13.79 0.22 -0.68
N ALA A 127 14.39 0.06 -1.86
CA ALA A 127 15.76 -0.43 -2.00
C ALA A 127 16.78 0.49 -1.31
N GLN A 128 16.62 1.81 -1.46
CA GLN A 128 17.46 2.81 -0.78
C GLN A 128 17.31 2.74 0.75
N LYS A 129 16.08 2.61 1.25
CA LYS A 129 15.83 2.45 2.69
C LYS A 129 16.51 1.20 3.23
N GLN A 130 16.35 0.06 2.55
CA GLN A 130 16.98 -1.19 2.97
C GLN A 130 18.51 -1.08 2.95
N GLY A 131 19.09 -0.55 1.88
CA GLY A 131 20.55 -0.37 1.79
C GLY A 131 21.08 0.55 2.89
N PHE A 132 20.35 1.61 3.24
CA PHE A 132 20.72 2.47 4.37
C PHE A 132 20.65 1.74 5.71
N GLU A 133 19.59 0.97 5.98
CA GLU A 133 19.45 0.19 7.22
C GLU A 133 20.57 -0.83 7.40
N GLU A 134 21.00 -1.49 6.32
CA GLU A 134 22.12 -2.43 6.32
C GLU A 134 23.45 -1.73 6.64
N LEU A 135 23.74 -0.60 5.97
CA LEU A 135 24.94 0.20 6.23
C LEU A 135 24.96 0.78 7.65
N TYR A 136 23.81 1.25 8.14
CA TYR A 136 23.66 1.79 9.48
C TYR A 136 23.95 0.72 10.55
N ARG A 137 23.39 -0.48 10.40
CA ARG A 137 23.69 -1.63 11.29
C ARG A 137 25.16 -2.02 11.27
N ALA A 138 25.79 -2.01 10.09
CA ALA A 138 27.23 -2.30 9.97
C ALA A 138 28.09 -1.24 10.70
N ALA A 139 27.70 0.02 10.62
CA ALA A 139 28.37 1.11 11.34
C ALA A 139 28.22 0.96 12.86
N GLU A 140 27.02 0.63 13.36
CA GLU A 140 26.79 0.39 14.80
C GLU A 140 27.55 -0.83 15.34
N ALA A 141 27.74 -1.86 14.51
CA ALA A 141 28.50 -3.07 14.87
C ALA A 141 30.03 -2.88 14.81
N THR A 142 30.51 -1.77 14.22
CA THR A 142 31.95 -1.51 14.12
C THR A 142 32.46 -0.92 15.43
N PRO A 143 33.37 -1.59 16.16
CA PRO A 143 33.92 -1.04 17.40
C PRO A 143 34.68 0.26 17.10
N ILE A 144 34.33 1.33 17.81
CA ILE A 144 35.11 2.56 17.80
C ILE A 144 36.48 2.21 18.41
N SER A 145 37.50 2.07 17.56
CA SER A 145 38.89 1.95 18.04
C SER A 145 39.26 3.27 18.72
N THR A 146 39.10 3.33 20.03
CA THR A 146 39.68 4.38 20.86
C THR A 146 41.18 4.15 20.85
N ASN A 147 41.85 4.71 19.84
CA ASN A 147 43.29 4.73 19.73
C ASN A 147 43.81 5.59 20.89
N THR A 148 44.05 4.93 22.02
CA THR A 148 44.60 5.53 23.23
C THR A 148 46.06 5.81 22.90
N PHE A 149 46.35 7.01 22.41
CA PHE A 149 47.70 7.53 22.34
C PHE A 149 48.28 7.55 23.77
N ARG A 150 48.89 6.45 24.19
CA ARG A 150 49.81 6.45 25.34
C ARG A 150 51.03 7.26 24.92
N ARG A 151 51.01 8.56 25.25
CA ARG A 151 52.23 9.34 25.42
C ARG A 151 52.99 8.73 26.60
N THR A 152 53.97 7.89 26.33
CA THR A 152 55.08 7.66 27.24
C THR A 152 55.95 8.92 27.23
N LEU A 153 55.99 9.60 28.38
CA LEU A 153 57.02 10.56 28.75
C LEU A 153 58.29 9.80 29.16
#